data_AF-A0A972IA25-F1
#
_entry.id   AF-A0A972IA25-F1
#
_cell.length_a   1.000
_cell.length_b   1.000
_cell.length_c   1.000
_cell.angle_alpha   90.00
_cell.angle_beta   90.00
_cell.angle_gamma   90.00
#
_symmetry.space_group_name_H-M   'P 1'
#
loop_
_entity.id
_entity.type
_entity.pdbx_description
1 polymer ?
#
loop_
_entity_poly.entity_id
_entity_poly.type
_entity_poly.pdbx_seq_one_letter_code
_entity_poly.pdbx_strand_id
1 'polypeptide(L)'
;MRCLQGFETYAEPGVGMIIPRSYCTYAESCTSDEACGEGAGCWRPLDGVDAEELASLDFDPTPLVDFGQCLMTCEEDSDCGEGFVCQQPLLRALGGLASAPDRRFCVFDDAPPCGEAMRTPGAGKCTLTYALTGRFQITDLPLSNIDGIDVSIGPGTLVIEAEAADGAPIEGPARVKCFEMDQRFEGPMDGIRTAVRASFTTPNSATGTLTTHSLEFDICDYDESYGKSSTSWTLDATAEGPGCLEGYVSRGVVVCGGPPALCTLGLLARGSNYQDDTWTQPFNDFVFQPGWTEVAMGGADRLVVGGEEVDACPNGPCPAEGAVELPNGNPSRTWLSFSGELVETRCD
;
A
#
# COMPACT_ATOMS: atom_id res chain seq x y z
N MET A 1 -7.45 -0.99 -33.69
CA MET A 1 -7.15 -1.14 -32.25
C MET A 1 -5.71 -0.71 -32.00
N ARG A 2 -5.51 0.54 -31.61
CA ARG A 2 -4.23 1.08 -31.13
C ARG A 2 -4.60 1.90 -29.90
N CYS A 3 -4.29 1.46 -28.67
CA CYS A 3 -4.29 2.40 -27.54
C CYS A 3 -3.24 3.45 -27.95
N LEU A 4 -3.67 4.67 -28.23
CA LEU A 4 -2.76 5.73 -28.67
C LEU A 4 -1.87 6.09 -27.48
N GLN A 5 -0.56 5.93 -27.67
CA GLN A 5 0.44 6.64 -26.88
C GLN A 5 0.03 8.12 -26.83
N GLY A 6 -0.35 8.60 -25.66
CA GLY A 6 -0.88 9.94 -25.49
C GLY A 6 -1.12 10.21 -24.01
N PHE A 7 -0.47 11.25 -23.53
CA PHE A 7 -0.36 11.67 -22.14
C PHE A 7 -1.66 12.25 -21.55
N GLU A 8 -1.66 12.36 -20.22
CA GLU A 8 -2.32 13.37 -19.38
C GLU A 8 -3.86 13.45 -19.40
N THR A 9 -4.48 13.01 -18.30
CA THR A 9 -5.29 13.91 -17.46
C THR A 9 -5.43 13.37 -16.04
N TYR A 10 -4.92 14.17 -15.12
CA TYR A 10 -5.28 14.17 -13.71
C TYR A 10 -6.70 14.72 -13.57
N ALA A 11 -7.54 14.12 -12.72
CA ALA A 11 -8.56 14.92 -12.06
C ALA A 11 -7.84 15.83 -11.05
N GLU A 12 -8.06 17.13 -11.21
CA GLU A 12 -7.35 18.28 -10.62
C GLU A 12 -7.46 18.39 -9.07
N PRO A 13 -6.77 19.36 -8.41
CA PRO A 13 -6.38 19.31 -7.01
C PRO A 13 -7.56 19.44 -6.05
N GLY A 14 -7.71 18.46 -5.16
CA GLY A 14 -8.69 18.51 -4.07
C GLY A 14 -9.05 17.15 -3.49
N VAL A 15 -9.05 16.09 -4.32
CA VAL A 15 -9.45 14.73 -3.88
C VAL A 15 -8.30 13.72 -3.94
N GLY A 16 -7.18 14.11 -4.55
CA GLY A 16 -5.98 13.30 -4.72
C GLY A 16 -6.15 12.02 -5.56
N MET A 17 -7.36 11.60 -5.96
CA MET A 17 -7.63 10.25 -6.44
C MET A 17 -6.73 9.83 -7.60
N ILE A 18 -6.13 8.66 -7.47
CA ILE A 18 -5.43 8.02 -8.57
C ILE A 18 -6.30 6.85 -8.96
N ILE A 19 -6.87 6.97 -10.16
CA ILE A 19 -7.63 5.91 -10.79
C ILE A 19 -6.59 5.02 -11.47
N PRO A 20 -6.37 3.80 -10.97
CA PRO A 20 -5.50 2.86 -11.66
C PRO A 20 -6.01 2.73 -13.10
N ARG A 21 -5.11 2.79 -14.09
CA ARG A 21 -5.54 2.74 -15.48
C ARG A 21 -6.47 1.55 -15.71
N SER A 22 -7.49 1.74 -16.53
CA SER A 22 -8.05 0.63 -17.28
C SER A 22 -7.34 0.52 -18.62
N TYR A 23 -7.35 -0.68 -19.17
CA TYR A 23 -6.65 -1.14 -20.37
C TYR A 23 -6.60 -0.15 -21.56
N CYS A 24 -7.63 0.68 -21.77
CA CYS A 24 -7.49 1.93 -22.50
C CYS A 24 -8.52 2.95 -21.95
N THR A 25 -8.07 4.00 -21.25
CA THR A 25 -8.93 5.17 -21.01
C THR A 25 -8.85 6.10 -22.23
N TYR A 26 -9.96 6.29 -22.94
CA TYR A 26 -10.09 7.46 -23.81
C TYR A 26 -10.19 8.67 -22.87
N ALA A 27 -9.30 9.65 -23.04
CA ALA A 27 -9.16 10.81 -22.16
C ALA A 27 -10.33 11.82 -22.24
N GLU A 28 -11.55 11.34 -22.48
CA GLU A 28 -12.76 12.16 -22.43
C GLU A 28 -13.53 11.81 -21.16
N SER A 29 -13.88 12.84 -20.39
CA SER A 29 -14.90 12.72 -19.34
C SER A 29 -16.20 12.25 -19.99
N CYS A 30 -16.79 11.18 -19.51
CA CYS A 30 -18.02 10.64 -20.05
C CYS A 30 -19.22 10.98 -19.16
N THR A 31 -20.39 11.14 -19.77
CA THR A 31 -21.67 11.30 -19.04
C THR A 31 -22.61 10.11 -19.26
N SER A 32 -22.28 9.22 -20.20
CA SER A 32 -23.03 8.01 -20.51
C SER A 32 -22.15 6.97 -21.22
N ASP A 33 -22.62 5.72 -21.27
CA ASP A 33 -21.91 4.61 -21.92
C ASP A 33 -21.70 4.82 -23.41
N GLU A 34 -22.65 5.48 -24.09
CA GLU A 34 -22.55 5.74 -25.52
C GLU A 34 -21.33 6.61 -25.87
N ALA A 35 -20.85 7.42 -24.93
CA ALA A 35 -19.65 8.23 -25.11
C ALA A 35 -18.36 7.39 -25.15
N CYS A 36 -18.38 6.16 -24.61
CA CYS A 36 -17.19 5.34 -24.43
C CYS A 36 -16.92 4.38 -25.59
N GLY A 37 -17.88 4.20 -26.50
CA GLY A 37 -17.77 3.29 -27.62
C GLY A 37 -17.93 1.81 -27.22
N GLU A 38 -17.81 0.94 -28.22
CA GLU A 38 -18.03 -0.49 -28.06
C GLU A 38 -16.97 -1.15 -27.16
N GLY A 39 -17.41 -1.98 -26.21
CA GLY A 39 -16.55 -2.69 -25.25
C GLY A 39 -16.12 -1.86 -24.04
N ALA A 40 -16.64 -0.63 -23.90
CA ALA A 40 -16.39 0.24 -22.76
C ALA A 40 -17.70 0.74 -22.13
N GLY A 41 -17.59 1.23 -20.90
CA GLY A 41 -18.70 1.86 -20.17
C GLY A 41 -18.21 3.08 -19.42
N CYS A 42 -19.14 3.98 -19.10
CA CYS A 42 -18.85 5.18 -18.35
C CYS A 42 -18.92 4.89 -16.86
N TRP A 43 -17.76 4.77 -16.21
CA TRP A 43 -17.70 4.63 -14.77
C TRP A 43 -17.89 5.98 -14.10
N ARG A 44 -18.97 6.09 -13.32
CA ARG A 44 -19.39 7.27 -12.57
C ARG A 44 -19.59 6.85 -11.11
N PRO A 45 -18.59 7.05 -10.24
CA PRO A 45 -18.57 6.45 -8.91
C PRO A 45 -19.67 6.94 -7.96
N LEU A 46 -20.25 8.10 -8.23
CA LEU A 46 -21.35 8.67 -7.43
C LEU A 46 -22.71 8.59 -8.14
N ASP A 47 -22.81 7.88 -9.26
CA ASP A 47 -24.08 7.74 -9.96
C ASP A 47 -25.04 6.90 -9.12
N GLY A 48 -26.18 7.47 -8.76
CA GLY A 48 -27.17 6.83 -7.90
C GLY A 48 -26.93 6.97 -6.39
N VAL A 49 -25.80 7.56 -5.96
CA VAL A 49 -25.52 7.85 -4.54
C VAL A 49 -26.33 9.05 -4.08
N ASP A 50 -27.03 8.93 -2.97
CA ASP A 50 -27.87 10.01 -2.45
C ASP A 50 -27.09 11.03 -1.60
N ALA A 51 -27.74 12.15 -1.29
CA ALA A 51 -27.10 13.24 -0.55
C ALA A 51 -26.76 12.89 0.91
N GLU A 52 -27.45 11.91 1.51
CA GLU A 52 -27.18 11.45 2.88
C GLU A 52 -25.90 10.60 2.90
N GLU A 53 -25.78 9.68 1.93
CA GLU A 53 -24.58 8.89 1.72
C GLU A 53 -23.36 9.76 1.38
N LEU A 54 -23.50 10.77 0.49
CA LEU A 54 -22.42 11.71 0.19
C LEU A 54 -21.98 12.53 1.41
N ALA A 55 -22.91 12.90 2.29
CA ALA A 55 -22.60 13.64 3.51
C ALA A 55 -21.86 12.80 4.57
N SER A 56 -21.84 11.47 4.42
CA SER A 56 -21.15 10.55 5.32
C SER A 56 -19.67 10.35 4.97
N LEU A 57 -19.21 10.87 3.83
CA LEU A 57 -17.83 10.72 3.38
C LEU A 57 -16.89 11.63 4.17
N ASP A 58 -15.72 11.09 4.54
CA ASP A 58 -14.66 11.83 5.25
C ASP A 58 -13.86 12.79 4.36
N PHE A 59 -14.35 13.08 3.14
CA PHE A 59 -13.70 13.97 2.18
C PHE A 59 -14.75 14.72 1.36
N ASP A 60 -14.35 15.81 0.68
CA ASP A 60 -15.23 16.56 -0.22
C ASP A 60 -15.49 15.78 -1.52
N PRO A 61 -16.71 15.27 -1.76
CA PRO A 61 -17.01 14.49 -2.96
C PRO A 61 -17.34 15.36 -4.16
N THR A 62 -17.35 16.70 -4.04
CA THR A 62 -17.73 17.61 -5.13
C THR A 62 -17.03 17.31 -6.46
N PRO A 63 -15.71 17.01 -6.50
CA PRO A 63 -15.05 16.75 -7.78
C PRO A 63 -15.40 15.39 -8.40
N LEU A 64 -16.10 14.52 -7.66
CA LEU A 64 -16.59 13.22 -8.13
C LEU A 64 -18.01 13.26 -8.70
N VAL A 65 -18.79 14.30 -8.39
CA VAL A 65 -20.22 14.37 -8.77
C VAL A 65 -20.39 14.36 -10.28
N ASP A 66 -19.57 15.13 -10.98
CA ASP A 66 -19.56 15.21 -12.45
C ASP A 66 -18.47 14.33 -13.08
N PHE A 67 -17.82 13.49 -12.28
CA PHE A 67 -16.75 12.64 -12.76
C PHE A 67 -17.33 11.45 -13.55
N GLY A 68 -16.77 11.22 -14.72
CA GLY A 68 -17.01 10.02 -15.50
C GLY A 68 -15.77 9.64 -16.29
N GLN A 69 -15.41 8.36 -16.25
CA GLN A 69 -14.26 7.83 -16.98
C GLN A 69 -14.72 6.63 -17.82
N CYS A 70 -14.36 6.64 -19.10
CA CYS A 70 -14.53 5.46 -19.93
C CYS A 70 -13.54 4.37 -19.51
N LEU A 71 -14.08 3.23 -19.08
CA LEU A 71 -13.30 2.04 -18.71
C LEU A 71 -13.75 0.84 -19.56
N MET A 72 -12.81 -0.08 -19.83
CA MET A 72 -13.12 -1.34 -20.52
C MET A 72 -13.97 -2.22 -19.60
N THR A 73 -15.10 -2.69 -20.10
CA THR A 73 -16.02 -3.55 -19.35
C THR A 73 -15.61 -5.00 -19.48
N CYS A 74 -15.94 -5.81 -18.48
CA CYS A 74 -15.56 -7.22 -18.44
C CYS A 74 -16.62 -8.07 -17.72
N GLU A 75 -16.57 -9.37 -17.95
CA GLU A 75 -17.34 -10.39 -17.24
C GLU A 75 -16.45 -11.34 -16.42
N GLU A 76 -15.18 -11.51 -16.81
CA GLU A 76 -14.20 -12.35 -16.12
C GLU A 76 -12.77 -11.82 -16.30
N ASP A 77 -11.84 -12.27 -15.45
CA ASP A 77 -10.45 -11.79 -15.46
C ASP A 77 -9.75 -12.05 -16.80
N SER A 78 -10.15 -13.10 -17.53
CA SER A 78 -9.65 -13.41 -18.88
C SER A 78 -9.99 -12.38 -19.95
N ASP A 79 -11.00 -11.53 -19.71
CA ASP A 79 -11.32 -10.41 -20.60
C ASP A 79 -10.28 -9.28 -20.49
N CYS A 80 -9.52 -9.27 -19.39
CA CYS A 80 -8.59 -8.23 -19.04
C CYS A 80 -7.16 -8.54 -19.51
N GLY A 81 -6.38 -7.49 -19.74
CA GLY A 81 -4.96 -7.61 -20.03
C GLY A 81 -4.17 -8.07 -18.79
N GLU A 82 -2.93 -8.50 -19.02
CA GLU A 82 -1.99 -8.79 -17.94
C GLU A 82 -1.88 -7.62 -16.94
N GLY A 83 -1.96 -7.93 -15.64
CA GLY A 83 -1.94 -6.93 -14.55
C GLY A 83 -3.29 -6.32 -14.18
N PHE A 84 -4.39 -6.76 -14.81
CA PHE A 84 -5.75 -6.26 -14.54
C PHE A 84 -6.68 -7.42 -14.17
N VAL A 85 -7.68 -7.10 -13.34
CA VAL A 85 -8.74 -8.04 -12.91
C VAL A 85 -10.11 -7.45 -13.22
N CYS A 86 -11.10 -8.33 -13.37
CA CYS A 86 -12.46 -7.94 -13.68
C CYS A 86 -13.29 -7.70 -12.43
N GLN A 87 -13.34 -6.45 -11.99
CA GLN A 87 -14.01 -6.08 -10.75
C GLN A 87 -14.69 -4.71 -10.83
N GLN A 88 -15.48 -4.39 -9.81
CA GLN A 88 -16.00 -3.03 -9.64
C GLN A 88 -14.81 -2.13 -9.28
N PRO A 89 -14.63 -0.96 -9.94
CA PRO A 89 -13.59 -0.02 -9.56
C PRO A 89 -13.90 0.49 -8.16
N LEU A 90 -13.06 0.15 -7.20
CA LEU A 90 -13.24 0.54 -5.81
C LEU A 90 -12.39 1.76 -5.52
N LEU A 91 -13.04 2.92 -5.47
CA LEU A 91 -12.48 3.98 -4.65
C LEU A 91 -12.66 3.53 -3.20
N ARG A 92 -11.57 3.15 -2.53
CA ARG A 92 -11.61 2.74 -1.10
C ARG A 92 -12.34 3.76 -0.23
N ALA A 93 -12.21 5.04 -0.52
CA ALA A 93 -12.92 6.12 0.15
C ALA A 93 -14.46 6.08 -0.04
N LEU A 94 -14.94 5.35 -1.04
CA LEU A 94 -16.34 5.13 -1.36
C LEU A 94 -16.83 3.71 -0.98
N GLY A 95 -15.97 2.86 -0.41
CA GLY A 95 -16.30 1.45 -0.14
C GLY A 95 -17.44 1.23 0.87
N GLY A 96 -17.90 2.29 1.55
CA GLY A 96 -19.07 2.28 2.43
C GLY A 96 -20.39 2.68 1.77
N LEU A 97 -20.39 3.11 0.50
CA LEU A 97 -21.61 3.52 -0.21
C LEU A 97 -22.36 2.29 -0.73
N ALA A 98 -23.64 2.18 -0.38
CA ALA A 98 -24.49 1.06 -0.80
C ALA A 98 -24.95 1.19 -2.26
N SER A 99 -24.93 2.41 -2.80
CA SER A 99 -25.50 2.76 -4.11
C SER A 99 -24.49 2.76 -5.26
N ALA A 100 -23.24 2.31 -5.04
CA ALA A 100 -22.23 2.28 -6.09
C ALA A 100 -22.66 1.34 -7.25
N PRO A 101 -22.47 1.74 -8.52
CA PRO A 101 -22.96 0.97 -9.66
C PRO A 101 -22.31 -0.41 -9.75
N ASP A 102 -23.14 -1.46 -9.92
CA ASP A 102 -22.73 -2.87 -9.84
C ASP A 102 -21.84 -3.39 -10.99
N ARG A 103 -21.44 -2.52 -11.92
CA ARG A 103 -20.77 -2.91 -13.17
C ARG A 103 -19.27 -3.12 -12.96
N ARG A 104 -18.75 -4.16 -13.60
CA ARG A 104 -17.33 -4.53 -13.56
C ARG A 104 -16.56 -4.01 -14.78
N PHE A 105 -15.31 -3.65 -14.52
CA PHE A 105 -14.38 -3.12 -15.48
C PHE A 105 -13.00 -3.75 -15.28
N CYS A 106 -12.19 -3.76 -16.32
CA CYS A 106 -10.79 -4.15 -16.21
C CYS A 106 -10.01 -3.03 -15.51
N VAL A 107 -9.71 -3.25 -14.24
CA VAL A 107 -8.98 -2.32 -13.38
C VAL A 107 -7.82 -3.06 -12.71
N PHE A 108 -6.88 -2.31 -12.15
CA PHE A 108 -5.92 -2.94 -11.24
C PHE A 108 -6.68 -3.49 -10.03
N ASP A 109 -6.18 -4.60 -9.48
CA ASP A 109 -6.71 -5.15 -8.24
C ASP A 109 -6.49 -4.15 -7.09
N ASP A 110 -7.58 -3.50 -6.71
CA ASP A 110 -7.69 -2.49 -5.66
C ASP A 110 -8.56 -2.96 -4.48
N ALA A 111 -9.00 -4.23 -4.50
CA ALA A 111 -9.75 -4.82 -3.40
C ALA A 111 -8.91 -4.72 -2.12
N PRO A 112 -9.47 -4.32 -0.95
CA PRO A 112 -8.73 -4.30 0.30
C PRO A 112 -8.29 -5.72 0.70
N PRO A 113 -7.00 -6.04 0.67
CA PRO A 113 -6.52 -7.37 1.08
C PRO A 113 -6.92 -7.73 2.53
N CYS A 114 -7.05 -6.75 3.42
CA CYS A 114 -7.41 -6.98 4.83
C CYS A 114 -8.94 -7.00 5.10
N GLY A 115 -9.68 -7.67 4.22
CA GLY A 115 -11.13 -7.86 4.33
C GLY A 115 -11.57 -8.87 5.40
N GLU A 116 -12.86 -9.19 5.40
CA GLU A 116 -13.54 -10.02 6.42
C GLU A 116 -12.89 -11.39 6.66
N ALA A 117 -12.41 -12.04 5.60
CA ALA A 117 -11.73 -13.32 5.69
C ALA A 117 -10.44 -13.26 6.53
N MET A 118 -9.70 -12.14 6.44
CA MET A 118 -8.49 -11.93 7.24
C MET A 118 -8.83 -11.59 8.69
N ARG A 119 -9.94 -10.87 8.92
CA ARG A 119 -10.40 -10.47 10.26
C ARG A 119 -11.08 -11.59 11.04
N THR A 120 -11.57 -12.63 10.38
CA THR A 120 -12.17 -13.80 11.05
C THR A 120 -11.08 -14.65 11.70
N PRO A 121 -11.11 -14.90 13.03
CA PRO A 121 -10.10 -15.72 13.69
C PRO A 121 -10.20 -17.20 13.29
N GLY A 122 -9.06 -17.89 13.32
CA GLY A 122 -9.03 -19.35 13.32
C GLY A 122 -9.49 -19.95 14.65
N ALA A 123 -9.71 -21.27 14.68
CA ALA A 123 -10.17 -21.95 15.89
C ALA A 123 -9.19 -21.77 17.07
N GLY A 124 -9.71 -21.34 18.22
CA GLY A 124 -8.90 -21.06 19.42
C GLY A 124 -7.94 -19.86 19.26
N LYS A 125 -8.22 -18.95 18.32
CA LYS A 125 -7.43 -17.74 18.07
C LYS A 125 -8.27 -16.49 18.29
N CYS A 126 -7.56 -15.37 18.44
CA CYS A 126 -8.13 -14.05 18.30
C CYS A 126 -7.44 -13.30 17.15
N THR A 127 -8.18 -12.40 16.51
CA THR A 127 -7.65 -11.40 15.59
C THR A 127 -7.76 -10.01 16.22
N LEU A 128 -6.65 -9.28 16.16
CA LEU A 128 -6.54 -7.89 16.56
C LEU A 128 -6.41 -7.05 15.29
N THR A 129 -7.38 -6.19 15.01
CA THR A 129 -7.38 -5.33 13.82
C THR A 129 -7.08 -3.89 14.23
N TYR A 130 -6.09 -3.30 13.58
CA TYR A 130 -5.65 -1.93 13.83
C TYR A 130 -5.88 -1.06 12.60
N ALA A 131 -6.38 0.16 12.81
CA ALA A 131 -6.35 1.21 11.82
C ALA A 131 -5.00 1.93 11.91
N LEU A 132 -4.26 1.97 10.81
CA LEU A 132 -2.90 2.50 10.78
C LEU A 132 -2.83 3.89 10.12
N THR A 133 -1.92 4.70 10.66
CA THR A 133 -1.32 5.86 10.01
C THR A 133 0.17 5.59 9.79
N GLY A 134 0.68 5.86 8.60
CA GLY A 134 2.07 5.61 8.26
C GLY A 134 2.89 6.88 8.04
N ARG A 135 4.21 6.69 7.98
CA ARG A 135 5.17 7.67 7.49
C ARG A 135 6.00 7.03 6.39
N PHE A 136 6.20 7.76 5.31
CA PHE A 136 7.09 7.39 4.22
C PHE A 136 8.23 8.38 4.17
N GLN A 137 9.47 7.89 4.21
CA GLN A 137 10.65 8.74 4.15
C GLN A 137 11.54 8.37 2.96
N ILE A 138 12.16 9.37 2.35
CA ILE A 138 13.21 9.19 1.34
C ILE A 138 14.47 9.89 1.84
N THR A 139 15.53 9.13 2.06
CA THR A 139 16.85 9.65 2.47
C THR A 139 17.87 9.45 1.34
N ASP A 140 19.05 10.06 1.49
CA ASP A 140 20.15 9.99 0.51
C ASP A 140 19.74 10.43 -0.92
N LEU A 141 19.06 11.57 -1.00
CA LEU A 141 18.68 12.16 -2.29
C LEU A 141 19.94 12.70 -3.00
N PRO A 142 20.17 12.39 -4.30
CA PRO A 142 21.33 12.87 -5.07
C PRO A 142 21.41 14.40 -5.25
N LEU A 143 20.37 15.13 -4.84
CA LEU A 143 20.24 16.57 -4.99
C LEU A 143 20.70 17.29 -3.73
N SER A 144 21.82 18.00 -3.80
CA SER A 144 22.53 18.64 -2.68
C SER A 144 21.75 19.67 -1.86
N ASN A 145 20.51 19.99 -2.22
CA ASN A 145 19.72 21.08 -1.64
C ASN A 145 18.37 20.62 -1.09
N ILE A 146 18.14 19.31 -0.98
CA ILE A 146 16.88 18.76 -0.47
C ILE A 146 17.23 17.85 0.70
N ASP A 147 16.93 18.32 1.91
CA ASP A 147 16.84 17.44 3.08
C ASP A 147 15.71 16.44 2.78
N GLY A 148 15.92 15.16 3.08
CA GLY A 148 15.07 14.04 2.66
C GLY A 148 13.56 14.26 2.74
N ILE A 149 12.80 13.45 2.01
CA ILE A 149 11.34 13.54 2.04
C ILE A 149 10.84 12.83 3.29
N ASP A 150 9.87 13.42 3.99
CA ASP A 150 9.19 12.79 5.13
C ASP A 150 7.71 13.21 5.12
N VAL A 151 6.84 12.25 4.83
CA VAL A 151 5.42 12.49 4.56
C VAL A 151 4.56 11.48 5.32
N SER A 152 3.39 11.93 5.78
CA SER A 152 2.36 11.04 6.30
C SER A 152 1.64 10.33 5.16
N ILE A 153 1.36 9.04 5.37
CA ILE A 153 0.65 8.17 4.43
C ILE A 153 -0.44 7.39 5.17
N GLY A 154 -1.31 6.75 4.41
CA GLY A 154 -2.48 6.03 4.90
C GLY A 154 -3.74 6.38 4.11
N PRO A 155 -4.88 5.77 4.47
CA PRO A 155 -5.06 4.85 5.61
C PRO A 155 -4.40 3.49 5.41
N GLY A 156 -4.18 2.76 6.50
CA GLY A 156 -3.73 1.37 6.47
C GLY A 156 -4.50 0.48 7.44
N THR A 157 -4.33 -0.83 7.28
CA THR A 157 -4.90 -1.86 8.16
C THR A 157 -3.82 -2.88 8.51
N LEU A 158 -3.77 -3.27 9.77
CA LEU A 158 -2.97 -4.41 10.24
C LEU A 158 -3.89 -5.40 10.94
N VAL A 159 -3.77 -6.67 10.60
CA VAL A 159 -4.47 -7.77 11.29
C VAL A 159 -3.42 -8.71 11.85
N ILE A 160 -3.39 -8.83 13.17
CA ILE A 160 -2.56 -9.79 13.91
C ILE A 160 -3.45 -10.93 14.37
N GLU A 161 -3.01 -12.17 14.20
CA GLU A 161 -3.66 -13.34 14.80
C GLU A 161 -2.82 -13.84 15.98
N ALA A 162 -3.46 -14.02 17.13
CA ALA A 162 -2.85 -14.44 18.38
C ALA A 162 -3.61 -15.64 18.98
N GLU A 163 -3.00 -16.33 19.93
CA GLU A 163 -3.68 -17.35 20.73
C GLU A 163 -4.83 -16.76 21.55
N ALA A 164 -5.88 -17.54 21.76
CA ALA A 164 -7.01 -17.18 22.62
C ALA A 164 -7.10 -18.07 23.86
N ALA A 165 -7.47 -17.48 24.99
CA ALA A 165 -7.98 -18.19 26.15
C ALA A 165 -9.12 -17.40 26.80
N ASP A 166 -10.17 -18.11 27.22
CA ASP A 166 -11.34 -17.53 27.89
C ASP A 166 -12.00 -16.37 27.09
N GLY A 167 -11.98 -16.46 25.75
CA GLY A 167 -12.56 -15.47 24.84
C GLY A 167 -11.76 -14.17 24.73
N ALA A 168 -10.49 -14.18 25.13
CA ALA A 168 -9.59 -13.04 25.04
C ALA A 168 -8.24 -13.45 24.41
N PRO A 169 -7.55 -12.52 23.72
CA PRO A 169 -6.20 -12.79 23.24
C PRO A 169 -5.25 -12.96 24.43
N ILE A 170 -4.25 -13.83 24.29
CA ILE A 170 -3.22 -14.08 25.29
C ILE A 170 -1.82 -13.94 24.69
N GLU A 171 -0.84 -13.71 25.56
CA GLU A 171 0.58 -13.77 25.17
C GLU A 171 0.95 -15.16 24.64
N GLY A 172 1.89 -15.20 23.72
CA GLY A 172 2.34 -16.43 23.07
C GLY A 172 2.56 -16.25 21.56
N PRO A 173 2.54 -17.35 20.79
CA PRO A 173 2.71 -17.30 19.35
C PRO A 173 1.67 -16.39 18.67
N ALA A 174 2.14 -15.52 17.80
CA ALA A 174 1.30 -14.66 16.98
C ALA A 174 1.89 -14.48 15.58
N ARG A 175 1.07 -13.95 14.66
CA ARG A 175 1.50 -13.72 13.27
C ARG A 175 0.77 -12.55 12.63
N VAL A 176 1.43 -11.92 11.65
CA VAL A 176 0.78 -10.94 10.77
C VAL A 176 -0.09 -11.67 9.76
N LYS A 177 -1.40 -11.59 9.91
CA LYS A 177 -2.36 -12.23 9.00
C LYS A 177 -2.61 -11.37 7.77
N CYS A 178 -2.59 -10.05 7.94
CA CYS A 178 -2.70 -9.11 6.85
C CYS A 178 -2.04 -7.78 7.21
N PHE A 179 -1.43 -7.14 6.21
CA PHE A 179 -1.00 -5.75 6.27
C PHE A 179 -1.40 -5.05 4.98
N GLU A 180 -1.85 -3.81 5.10
CA GLU A 180 -2.04 -2.92 3.95
C GLU A 180 -1.82 -1.46 4.35
N MET A 181 -1.27 -0.67 3.43
CA MET A 181 -1.06 0.75 3.63
C MET A 181 -1.11 1.47 2.29
N ASP A 182 -1.96 2.48 2.19
CA ASP A 182 -1.97 3.39 1.04
C ASP A 182 -0.81 4.39 1.19
N GLN A 183 0.19 4.28 0.33
CA GLN A 183 1.36 5.16 0.29
C GLN A 183 1.10 6.37 -0.61
N ARG A 184 -0.01 7.09 -0.36
CA ARG A 184 -0.43 8.26 -1.17
C ARG A 184 0.18 9.53 -0.62
N PHE A 185 1.04 10.20 -1.38
CA PHE A 185 1.55 11.52 -1.03
C PHE A 185 1.85 12.37 -2.26
N GLU A 186 1.89 13.68 -2.05
CA GLU A 186 2.46 14.64 -3.00
C GLU A 186 3.80 15.10 -2.44
N GLY A 187 4.87 14.86 -3.19
CA GLY A 187 6.22 15.22 -2.78
C GLY A 187 6.43 16.74 -2.77
N PRO A 188 7.39 17.27 -2.01
CA PRO A 188 7.63 18.71 -1.82
C PRO A 188 8.08 19.48 -3.07
N MET A 189 8.19 18.82 -4.23
CA MET A 189 8.70 19.39 -5.48
C MET A 189 7.63 19.60 -6.57
N ASP A 190 6.33 19.59 -6.21
CA ASP A 190 5.19 19.72 -7.14
C ASP A 190 5.20 18.72 -8.31
N GLY A 191 6.05 17.69 -8.23
CA GLY A 191 6.47 16.91 -9.39
C GLY A 191 6.51 15.41 -9.16
N ILE A 192 6.27 14.93 -7.94
CA ILE A 192 6.12 13.49 -7.65
C ILE A 192 4.81 13.30 -6.89
N ARG A 193 3.96 12.42 -7.38
CA ARG A 193 2.72 12.00 -6.71
C ARG A 193 2.64 10.48 -6.74
N THR A 194 2.22 9.88 -5.64
CA THR A 194 2.09 8.42 -5.54
C THR A 194 0.66 8.01 -5.29
N ALA A 195 0.22 6.92 -5.89
CA ALA A 195 -0.79 6.05 -5.29
C ALA A 195 -0.30 4.64 -5.49
N VAL A 196 0.46 4.24 -4.50
CA VAL A 196 0.99 2.91 -4.37
C VAL A 196 0.35 2.33 -3.14
N ARG A 197 -0.10 1.08 -3.21
CA ARG A 197 -0.52 0.32 -2.06
C ARG A 197 0.58 -0.68 -1.75
N ALA A 198 1.03 -0.62 -0.51
CA ALA A 198 1.76 -1.72 0.08
C ALA A 198 0.77 -2.70 0.69
N SER A 199 0.95 -3.99 0.46
CA SER A 199 0.08 -5.01 1.03
C SER A 199 0.77 -6.35 1.20
N PHE A 200 0.23 -7.14 2.12
CA PHE A 200 0.62 -8.51 2.35
C PHE A 200 -0.62 -9.33 2.75
N THR A 201 -0.87 -10.42 2.03
CA THR A 201 -1.89 -11.44 2.34
C THR A 201 -1.45 -12.80 1.80
N THR A 202 -0.94 -13.69 2.65
CA THR A 202 -0.59 -15.05 2.24
C THR A 202 -0.64 -15.99 3.46
N PRO A 203 -0.62 -17.33 3.25
CA PRO A 203 -0.48 -18.27 4.36
C PRO A 203 0.90 -18.24 5.04
N ASN A 204 1.94 -17.69 4.38
CA ASN A 204 3.32 -17.60 4.89
C ASN A 204 3.53 -16.24 5.58
N SER A 205 2.85 -16.07 6.70
CA SER A 205 2.91 -14.88 7.56
C SER A 205 4.18 -14.82 8.39
N ALA A 206 4.73 -13.62 8.59
CA ALA A 206 5.73 -13.36 9.63
C ALA A 206 5.18 -13.80 11.00
N THR A 207 5.88 -14.74 11.65
CA THR A 207 5.56 -15.24 12.99
C THR A 207 6.46 -14.61 14.04
N GLY A 208 5.96 -14.60 15.27
CA GLY A 208 6.69 -14.07 16.41
C GLY A 208 6.02 -14.42 17.73
N THR A 209 6.54 -13.85 18.80
CA THR A 209 5.98 -13.98 20.15
C THR A 209 5.35 -12.66 20.58
N LEU A 210 4.03 -12.69 20.82
CA LEU A 210 3.27 -11.61 21.41
C LEU A 210 3.45 -11.61 22.94
N THR A 211 3.84 -10.45 23.47
CA THR A 211 3.93 -10.14 24.89
C THR A 211 2.97 -8.98 25.22
N THR A 212 2.89 -8.60 26.49
CA THR A 212 2.12 -7.42 26.93
C THR A 212 2.55 -6.12 26.22
N HIS A 213 3.80 -6.03 25.74
CA HIS A 213 4.36 -4.78 25.21
C HIS A 213 4.94 -4.91 23.80
N SER A 214 5.12 -6.11 23.27
CA SER A 214 5.78 -6.33 21.99
C SER A 214 5.19 -7.50 21.21
N LEU A 215 5.34 -7.47 19.88
CA LEU A 215 5.34 -8.65 19.03
C LEU A 215 6.75 -8.74 18.46
N GLU A 216 7.54 -9.63 19.03
CA GLU A 216 8.92 -9.88 18.61
C GLU A 216 8.90 -10.92 17.50
N PHE A 217 9.30 -10.52 16.29
CA PHE A 217 9.31 -11.42 15.15
C PHE A 217 10.43 -12.43 15.26
N ASP A 218 10.19 -13.62 14.70
CA ASP A 218 11.27 -14.58 14.49
C ASP A 218 12.30 -14.01 13.49
N ILE A 219 13.42 -14.70 13.30
CA ILE A 219 14.49 -14.18 12.43
C ILE A 219 14.00 -14.11 10.96
N CYS A 220 14.28 -12.96 10.33
CA CYS A 220 14.28 -12.77 8.89
C CYS A 220 15.70 -12.38 8.47
N ASP A 221 16.41 -13.31 7.83
CA ASP A 221 17.84 -13.21 7.52
C ASP A 221 18.04 -12.82 6.07
N TYR A 222 18.80 -11.76 5.83
CA TYR A 222 19.20 -11.35 4.50
C TYR A 222 20.42 -12.12 4.01
N ASP A 223 20.49 -12.30 2.70
CA ASP A 223 21.74 -12.73 2.05
C ASP A 223 22.90 -11.78 2.41
N GLU A 224 24.11 -12.34 2.53
CA GLU A 224 25.33 -11.61 2.90
C GLU A 224 25.66 -10.42 1.97
N SER A 225 25.06 -10.34 0.79
CA SER A 225 25.21 -9.20 -0.12
C SER A 225 24.50 -7.92 0.36
N TYR A 226 23.54 -8.03 1.28
CA TYR A 226 22.79 -6.91 1.83
C TYR A 226 23.68 -5.92 2.61
N GLY A 227 23.33 -4.63 2.57
CA GLY A 227 24.00 -3.55 3.30
C GLY A 227 25.41 -3.19 2.82
N LYS A 228 25.98 -3.92 1.85
CA LYS A 228 27.35 -3.71 1.35
C LYS A 228 27.52 -2.48 0.45
N SER A 229 26.43 -1.87 -0.04
CA SER A 229 26.47 -0.62 -0.81
C SER A 229 25.15 0.14 -0.70
N SER A 230 25.10 1.43 -1.04
CA SER A 230 23.84 2.19 -1.07
C SER A 230 22.84 1.68 -2.11
N THR A 231 23.26 0.79 -3.01
CA THR A 231 22.42 0.15 -4.03
C THR A 231 22.17 -1.34 -3.75
N SER A 232 22.51 -1.85 -2.55
CA SER A 232 22.29 -3.28 -2.23
C SER A 232 20.83 -3.60 -1.90
N TRP A 233 19.97 -2.59 -1.78
CA TRP A 233 18.55 -2.78 -1.50
C TRP A 233 17.73 -2.72 -2.79
N THR A 234 17.68 -3.87 -3.45
CA THR A 234 16.93 -4.10 -4.70
C THR A 234 15.88 -5.18 -4.47
N LEU A 235 14.94 -5.31 -5.41
CA LEU A 235 13.94 -6.38 -5.40
C LEU A 235 14.57 -7.78 -5.52
N ASP A 236 15.80 -7.87 -6.03
CA ASP A 236 16.55 -9.13 -6.14
C ASP A 236 17.21 -9.54 -4.82
N ALA A 237 17.24 -8.66 -3.81
CA ALA A 237 17.75 -8.99 -2.49
C ALA A 237 16.76 -9.93 -1.78
N THR A 238 17.23 -11.13 -1.44
CA THR A 238 16.40 -12.14 -0.78
C THR A 238 16.61 -12.09 0.72
N ALA A 239 15.49 -12.09 1.45
CA ALA A 239 15.45 -12.39 2.88
C ALA A 239 14.67 -13.70 3.07
N GLU A 240 15.08 -14.51 4.03
CA GLU A 240 14.42 -15.78 4.34
C GLU A 240 14.27 -15.97 5.84
N GLY A 241 13.20 -16.64 6.24
CA GLY A 241 12.97 -17.00 7.64
C GLY A 241 11.51 -16.80 8.08
N PRO A 242 11.15 -17.37 9.23
CA PRO A 242 9.80 -17.33 9.76
C PRO A 242 9.31 -15.93 10.13
N GLY A 243 10.19 -14.96 10.40
CA GLY A 243 9.81 -13.57 10.67
C GLY A 243 9.60 -12.73 9.41
N CYS A 244 9.82 -13.29 8.22
CA CYS A 244 9.69 -12.55 6.98
C CYS A 244 8.23 -12.52 6.49
N LEU A 245 7.83 -11.40 5.86
CA LEU A 245 6.62 -11.32 5.06
C LEU A 245 6.92 -11.73 3.62
N GLU A 246 6.76 -13.02 3.31
CA GLU A 246 6.94 -13.56 1.97
C GLU A 246 5.73 -13.23 1.07
N GLY A 247 5.96 -12.45 0.02
CA GLY A 247 4.90 -11.97 -0.87
C GLY A 247 4.34 -10.61 -0.45
N TYR A 248 5.20 -9.75 0.12
CA TYR A 248 4.89 -8.33 0.25
C TYR A 248 4.81 -7.71 -1.14
N VAL A 249 3.71 -7.02 -1.42
CA VAL A 249 3.39 -6.42 -2.72
C VAL A 249 3.40 -4.91 -2.60
N SER A 250 4.05 -4.24 -3.54
CA SER A 250 3.88 -2.80 -3.79
C SER A 250 3.31 -2.61 -5.18
N ARG A 251 2.06 -2.18 -5.24
CA ARG A 251 1.32 -2.05 -6.49
C ARG A 251 0.71 -0.66 -6.64
N GLY A 252 0.84 -0.07 -7.81
CA GLY A 252 0.19 1.18 -8.15
C GLY A 252 1.01 2.02 -9.12
N VAL A 253 1.05 3.33 -8.88
CA VAL A 253 1.72 4.26 -9.79
C VAL A 253 2.41 5.40 -9.05
N VAL A 254 3.62 5.72 -9.52
CA VAL A 254 4.37 6.93 -9.18
C VAL A 254 4.35 7.85 -10.39
N VAL A 255 3.76 9.03 -10.26
CA VAL A 255 3.67 10.00 -11.34
C VAL A 255 4.71 11.09 -11.15
N CYS A 256 5.60 11.22 -12.15
CA CYS A 256 6.59 12.28 -12.20
C CYS A 256 6.16 13.40 -13.16
N GLY A 257 5.60 14.48 -12.61
CA GLY A 257 5.23 15.70 -13.33
C GLY A 257 6.34 16.75 -13.44
N GLY A 258 7.45 16.56 -12.72
CA GLY A 258 8.58 17.50 -12.71
C GLY A 258 9.37 17.56 -14.02
N PRO A 259 10.42 18.41 -14.08
CA PRO A 259 11.33 18.48 -15.22
C PRO A 259 11.97 17.11 -15.52
N PRO A 260 12.27 16.76 -16.79
CA PRO A 260 12.83 15.46 -17.15
C PRO A 260 14.06 15.04 -16.32
N ALA A 261 14.94 16.00 -16.01
CA ALA A 261 16.12 15.76 -15.19
C ALA A 261 15.77 15.29 -13.76
N LEU A 262 14.68 15.79 -13.17
CA LEU A 262 14.22 15.36 -11.86
C LEU A 262 13.71 13.92 -11.89
N CYS A 263 12.91 13.58 -12.90
CA CYS A 263 12.38 12.22 -13.04
C CYS A 263 13.50 11.21 -13.24
N THR A 264 14.47 11.50 -14.11
CA THR A 264 15.61 10.62 -14.36
C THR A 264 16.48 10.38 -13.12
N LEU A 265 16.57 11.34 -12.20
CA LEU A 265 17.31 11.16 -10.95
C LEU A 265 16.67 10.14 -10.00
N GLY A 266 15.35 9.99 -10.04
CA GLY A 266 14.63 8.93 -9.33
C GLY A 266 14.43 7.66 -10.17
N LEU A 267 15.12 7.53 -11.32
CA LEU A 267 14.91 6.47 -12.32
C LEU A 267 13.45 6.38 -12.82
N LEU A 268 12.73 7.50 -12.79
CA LEU A 268 11.36 7.61 -13.29
C LEU A 268 11.35 8.19 -14.71
N ALA A 269 10.46 7.65 -15.55
CA ALA A 269 10.01 8.33 -16.75
C ALA A 269 9.11 9.52 -16.39
N ARG A 270 9.06 10.52 -17.26
CA ARG A 270 8.07 11.60 -17.14
C ARG A 270 6.67 11.03 -17.33
N GLY A 271 5.73 11.44 -16.47
CA GLY A 271 4.39 10.86 -16.42
C GLY A 271 4.32 9.67 -15.48
N SER A 272 3.50 8.67 -15.82
CA SER A 272 3.19 7.53 -14.96
C SER A 272 4.26 6.45 -15.01
N ASN A 273 4.69 5.98 -13.84
CA ASN A 273 5.58 4.85 -13.64
C ASN A 273 4.82 3.81 -12.81
N TYR A 274 4.41 2.72 -13.45
CA TYR A 274 3.65 1.66 -12.80
C TYR A 274 4.57 0.77 -11.97
N GLN A 275 4.07 0.34 -10.82
CA GLN A 275 4.73 -0.60 -9.92
C GLN A 275 3.80 -1.80 -9.73
N ASP A 276 4.37 -2.99 -9.82
CA ASP A 276 3.74 -4.26 -9.47
C ASP A 276 4.85 -5.20 -8.98
N ASP A 277 5.48 -4.79 -7.90
CA ASP A 277 6.67 -5.43 -7.37
C ASP A 277 6.28 -6.32 -6.20
N THR A 278 6.90 -7.50 -6.12
CA THR A 278 6.71 -8.45 -5.01
C THR A 278 8.07 -8.86 -4.47
N TRP A 279 8.23 -8.84 -3.15
CA TRP A 279 9.46 -9.26 -2.49
C TRP A 279 9.18 -9.80 -1.08
N THR A 280 10.24 -10.23 -0.40
CA THR A 280 10.19 -10.65 1.00
C THR A 280 10.60 -9.47 1.90
N GLN A 281 9.68 -9.00 2.74
CA GLN A 281 9.89 -7.82 3.59
C GLN A 281 10.05 -8.25 5.06
N PRO A 282 11.16 -7.94 5.75
CA PRO A 282 11.15 -7.97 7.21
C PRO A 282 10.37 -6.77 7.74
N PHE A 283 9.67 -7.01 8.83
CA PHE A 283 9.24 -5.93 9.71
C PHE A 283 10.16 -5.85 10.91
N ASN A 284 10.28 -4.65 11.45
CA ASN A 284 10.75 -4.54 12.83
C ASN A 284 9.64 -5.04 13.76
N ASP A 285 10.04 -5.41 14.97
CA ASP A 285 9.12 -5.77 16.04
C ASP A 285 8.05 -4.72 16.23
N PHE A 286 6.86 -5.13 16.67
CA PHE A 286 5.82 -4.18 17.02
C PHE A 286 5.85 -3.88 18.51
N VAL A 287 5.59 -2.63 18.86
CA VAL A 287 5.48 -2.17 20.25
C VAL A 287 4.02 -1.81 20.52
N PHE A 288 3.51 -2.24 21.67
CA PHE A 288 2.13 -2.05 22.07
C PHE A 288 2.00 -1.18 23.32
N GLN A 289 0.91 -0.41 23.37
CA GLN A 289 0.41 0.13 24.64
C GLN A 289 -0.24 -0.98 25.48
N PRO A 290 -0.35 -0.81 26.82
CA PRO A 290 -0.98 -1.80 27.69
C PRO A 290 -2.36 -2.23 27.21
N GLY A 291 -2.59 -3.54 27.13
CA GLY A 291 -3.85 -4.11 26.63
C GLY A 291 -3.96 -4.12 25.11
N TRP A 292 -2.85 -3.94 24.38
CA TRP A 292 -2.77 -3.96 22.91
C TRP A 292 -3.70 -2.95 22.24
N THR A 293 -3.97 -1.82 22.89
CA THR A 293 -4.89 -0.80 22.38
C THR A 293 -4.31 0.03 21.25
N GLU A 294 -2.98 0.11 21.17
CA GLU A 294 -2.24 0.81 20.13
C GLU A 294 -1.03 -0.03 19.74
N VAL A 295 -0.62 0.09 18.49
CA VAL A 295 0.55 -0.57 17.92
C VAL A 295 1.43 0.47 17.23
N ALA A 296 2.74 0.30 17.31
CA ALA A 296 3.71 1.01 16.48
C ALA A 296 4.76 0.03 15.97
N MET A 297 5.28 0.28 14.78
CA MET A 297 6.51 -0.39 14.35
C MET A 297 7.65 0.12 15.22
N GLY A 298 8.28 -0.79 15.97
CA GLY A 298 9.33 -0.49 16.93
C GLY A 298 10.71 -0.50 16.31
N GLY A 299 11.62 0.33 16.83
CA GLY A 299 13.07 0.25 16.60
C GLY A 299 13.56 0.52 15.18
N ALA A 300 14.50 1.45 15.02
CA ALA A 300 15.68 1.10 14.24
C ALA A 300 16.51 0.23 15.20
N ASP A 301 17.19 -0.84 14.78
CA ASP A 301 18.66 -0.74 14.69
C ASP A 301 19.32 -2.09 14.36
N ARG A 302 18.58 -3.17 14.10
CA ARG A 302 19.20 -4.49 13.89
C ARG A 302 18.54 -5.27 12.77
N LEU A 303 19.33 -5.53 11.74
CA LEU A 303 19.01 -6.49 10.67
C LEU A 303 19.90 -7.70 10.86
N VAL A 304 19.40 -8.89 10.52
CA VAL A 304 20.25 -10.09 10.46
C VAL A 304 20.69 -10.26 9.01
N VAL A 305 22.01 -10.35 8.80
CA VAL A 305 22.63 -10.52 7.48
C VAL A 305 23.64 -11.65 7.58
N GLY A 306 23.41 -12.74 6.85
CA GLY A 306 24.24 -13.94 6.96
C GLY A 306 24.34 -14.48 8.39
N GLY A 307 23.27 -14.34 9.17
CA GLY A 307 23.23 -14.75 10.57
C GLY A 307 23.91 -13.82 11.57
N GLU A 308 24.40 -12.64 11.15
CA GLU A 308 24.98 -11.62 12.04
C GLU A 308 24.07 -10.41 12.17
N GLU A 309 23.91 -9.89 13.39
CA GLU A 309 23.21 -8.62 13.62
C GLU A 309 24.08 -7.45 13.12
N VAL A 310 23.52 -6.64 12.23
CA VAL A 310 24.14 -5.44 11.69
C VAL A 310 23.22 -4.23 11.88
N ASP A 311 23.83 -3.03 11.92
CA ASP A 311 23.05 -1.79 11.93
C ASP A 311 22.19 -1.70 10.67
N ALA A 312 20.94 -1.25 10.81
CA ALA A 312 20.02 -1.11 9.67
C ALA A 312 20.47 -0.04 8.64
N CYS A 313 21.42 0.82 9.02
CA CYS A 313 21.91 1.94 8.21
C CYS A 313 23.44 2.09 8.27
N PRO A 314 24.22 1.10 7.82
CA PRO A 314 25.66 1.09 8.05
C PRO A 314 26.42 2.18 7.25
N ASN A 315 25.78 2.79 6.23
CA ASN A 315 26.45 3.63 5.23
C ASN A 315 25.71 4.96 4.88
N GLY A 316 24.77 5.46 5.70
CA GLY A 316 24.02 6.67 5.35
C GLY A 316 23.15 7.25 6.47
N PRO A 317 22.42 8.34 6.22
CA PRO A 317 21.50 8.91 7.20
C PRO A 317 20.38 7.91 7.54
N CYS A 318 20.23 7.61 8.83
CA CYS A 318 19.16 6.78 9.35
C CYS A 318 17.80 7.47 9.21
N PRO A 319 16.71 6.70 9.04
CA PRO A 319 15.35 7.22 9.13
C PRO A 319 15.02 7.66 10.56
N ALA A 320 13.77 8.10 10.78
CA ALA A 320 13.22 8.14 12.13
C ALA A 320 13.18 6.73 12.75
N GLU A 321 13.24 6.64 14.08
CA GLU A 321 13.14 5.37 14.81
C GLU A 321 11.89 4.58 14.38
N GLY A 322 12.03 3.26 14.23
CA GLY A 322 10.90 2.37 13.95
C GLY A 322 10.57 2.22 12.46
N ALA A 323 11.40 2.70 11.54
CA ALA A 323 11.19 2.51 10.12
C ALA A 323 11.97 1.31 9.55
N VAL A 324 11.36 0.61 8.60
CA VAL A 324 12.00 -0.42 7.77
C VAL A 324 12.32 0.14 6.39
N GLU A 325 13.42 -0.33 5.82
CA GLU A 325 13.78 0.04 4.45
C GLU A 325 12.90 -0.74 3.45
N LEU A 326 12.43 -0.06 2.41
CA LEU A 326 11.74 -0.65 1.27
C LEU A 326 12.66 -0.65 0.04
N PRO A 327 12.71 -1.73 -0.75
CA PRO A 327 13.59 -1.81 -1.92
C PRO A 327 13.16 -0.79 -2.96
N ASN A 328 14.12 -0.08 -3.55
CA ASN A 328 13.80 0.97 -4.51
C ASN A 328 14.74 1.09 -5.72
N GLY A 329 15.77 0.23 -5.81
CA GLY A 329 16.68 0.15 -6.95
C GLY A 329 17.44 1.44 -7.28
N ASN A 330 17.40 2.43 -6.38
CA ASN A 330 17.90 3.78 -6.57
C ASN A 330 19.09 4.06 -5.63
N PRO A 331 19.88 5.12 -5.88
CA PRO A 331 20.89 5.56 -4.90
C PRO A 331 20.26 6.15 -3.63
N SER A 332 18.98 6.54 -3.66
CA SER A 332 18.23 6.99 -2.48
C SER A 332 17.66 5.81 -1.71
N ARG A 333 17.35 6.00 -0.43
CA ARG A 333 16.77 4.95 0.43
C ARG A 333 15.34 5.34 0.80
N THR A 334 14.43 4.37 0.76
CA THR A 334 13.00 4.57 1.08
C THR A 334 12.64 3.82 2.34
N TRP A 335 11.84 4.45 3.19
CA TRP A 335 11.55 3.95 4.51
C TRP A 335 10.07 4.02 4.82
N LEU A 336 9.58 3.02 5.55
CA LEU A 336 8.21 2.91 6.01
C LEU A 336 8.20 2.72 7.52
N SER A 337 7.42 3.54 8.22
CA SER A 337 7.01 3.27 9.61
C SER A 337 5.51 3.47 9.75
N PHE A 338 4.91 2.94 10.82
CA PHE A 338 3.51 3.18 11.14
C PHE A 338 3.24 3.13 12.64
N SER A 339 2.10 3.72 12.99
CA SER A 339 1.41 3.51 14.26
C SER A 339 -0.08 3.35 14.00
N GLY A 340 -0.81 2.79 14.96
CA GLY A 340 -2.24 2.59 14.81
C GLY A 340 -2.97 2.28 16.10
N GLU A 341 -4.29 2.42 16.03
CA GLU A 341 -5.21 2.17 17.13
C GLU A 341 -5.98 0.88 16.87
N LEU A 342 -6.22 0.12 17.93
CA LEU A 342 -7.05 -1.07 17.89
C LEU A 342 -8.50 -0.67 17.60
N VAL A 343 -9.05 -1.17 16.50
CA VAL A 343 -10.44 -0.92 16.12
C VAL A 343 -11.35 -2.10 16.39
N GLU A 344 -10.79 -3.31 16.45
CA GLU A 344 -11.58 -4.52 16.61
C GLU A 344 -10.76 -5.66 17.21
N THR A 345 -11.39 -6.43 18.09
CA THR A 345 -10.92 -7.75 18.54
C THR A 345 -12.01 -8.77 18.28
N ARG A 346 -11.67 -9.87 17.62
CA ARG A 346 -12.58 -11.02 17.45
C ARG A 346 -11.89 -12.27 17.95
N CYS A 347 -12.60 -13.12 18.66
CA CYS A 347 -12.09 -14.39 19.18
C CYS A 347 -13.07 -15.52 18.85
N ASP A 348 -12.53 -16.71 18.59
CA ASP A 348 -13.27 -17.98 18.50
C ASP A 348 -13.36 -18.67 19.87
#